data_AF-A0A6A6YVR7-F1
#
_entry.id   AF-A0A6A6YVR7-F1
#
_cell.length_a   1.000
_cell.length_b   1.000
_cell.length_c   1.000
_cell.angle_alpha   90.00
_cell.angle_beta   90.00
_cell.angle_gamma   90.00
#
_symmetry.space_group_name_H-M   'P 1'
#
loop_
_entity.id
_entity.type
_entity.pdbx_description
1 polymer ?
#
loop_
_entity_poly.entity_id
_entity_poly.type
_entity_poly.pdbx_seq_one_letter_code
_entity_poly.pdbx_strand_id
1 'polypeptide(L)'
;MGREPMWQREFFPNVSSRAQVEDFGTNFTNPDQQGVVCDMIVRLLATSGINAENIGVICMNSAAAKKLRNELREALPNGTALPQVSSFDAFIGQERDIMIVCTVASFELSVTRLHPFGFIREPERLNVAVTRAKRFSFYVADISLWRSQKEILGKREIKDSKEDDQCDPM
;
A
#
# COMPACT_ATOMS: atom_id res chain seq x y z
N MET A 1 6.14 -26.38 -19.75
CA MET A 1 5.09 -25.93 -18.80
C MET A 1 5.17 -24.41 -18.75
N GLY A 2 4.47 -23.75 -19.67
CA GLY A 2 4.50 -22.29 -19.79
C GLY A 2 3.65 -21.69 -18.68
N ARG A 3 4.22 -20.79 -17.87
CA ARG A 3 3.43 -19.98 -16.94
C ARG A 3 2.53 -19.09 -17.80
N GLU A 4 1.22 -19.19 -17.61
CA GLU A 4 0.24 -18.25 -18.19
C GLU A 4 0.59 -16.80 -17.82
N PRO A 5 0.20 -15.80 -18.64
CA PRO A 5 0.47 -14.40 -18.33
C PRO A 5 -0.35 -13.98 -17.10
N MET A 6 0.35 -13.61 -16.01
CA MET A 6 -0.28 -13.13 -14.77
C MET A 6 -0.99 -11.80 -15.02
N TRP A 7 -2.33 -11.83 -15.02
CA TRP A 7 -3.20 -10.64 -15.03
C TRP A 7 -3.21 -9.90 -13.69
N GLN A 8 -2.04 -9.66 -13.07
CA GLN A 8 -1.96 -8.82 -11.89
C GLN A 8 -2.32 -7.39 -12.27
N ARG A 9 -3.41 -6.85 -11.72
CA ARG A 9 -3.78 -5.44 -11.92
C ARG A 9 -3.18 -4.60 -10.81
N GLU A 10 -2.34 -3.65 -11.20
CA GLU A 10 -1.68 -2.69 -10.32
C GLU A 10 -2.46 -1.36 -10.34
N PHE A 11 -2.75 -0.82 -9.16
CA PHE A 11 -3.46 0.44 -8.98
C PHE A 11 -2.66 1.39 -8.09
N PHE A 12 -2.74 2.69 -8.37
CA PHE A 12 -1.98 3.72 -7.66
C PHE A 12 -2.90 4.82 -7.14
N PRO A 13 -3.56 4.63 -5.98
CA PRO A 13 -4.25 5.72 -5.30
C PRO A 13 -3.23 6.80 -4.88
N ASN A 14 -3.14 7.87 -5.65
CA ASN A 14 -2.21 8.96 -5.36
C ASN A 14 -2.69 9.79 -4.16
N VAL A 15 -1.86 9.87 -3.14
CA VAL A 15 -2.10 10.64 -1.90
C VAL A 15 -0.86 11.46 -1.59
N SER A 16 -0.87 12.70 -2.09
CA SER A 16 0.15 13.71 -1.80
C SER A 16 -0.22 14.44 -0.51
N SER A 17 0.34 13.98 0.61
CA SER A 17 0.07 14.50 1.95
C SER A 17 1.32 14.53 2.81
N ARG A 18 1.27 15.33 3.88
CA ARG A 18 2.38 15.49 4.81
C ARG A 18 2.41 14.34 5.82
N ALA A 19 3.57 13.74 6.02
CA ALA A 19 3.74 12.77 7.09
C ALA A 19 3.93 13.46 8.44
N GLN A 20 3.37 12.85 9.48
CA GLN A 20 3.59 13.21 10.87
C GLN A 20 4.83 12.46 11.35
N VAL A 21 5.75 13.20 11.98
CA VAL A 21 6.99 12.66 12.52
C VAL A 21 6.90 12.70 14.05
N GLU A 22 7.08 11.54 14.65
CA GLU A 22 7.05 11.31 16.09
C GLU A 22 8.43 10.84 16.56
N ASP A 23 8.64 10.79 17.87
CA ASP A 23 9.85 10.25 18.53
C ASP A 23 11.17 10.76 17.92
N PHE A 24 11.32 12.09 17.88
CA PHE A 24 12.54 12.77 17.41
C PHE A 24 13.00 12.36 16.00
N GLY A 25 12.08 11.96 15.12
CA GLY A 25 12.43 11.58 13.75
C GLY A 25 12.46 10.07 13.48
N THR A 26 12.31 9.23 14.50
CA THR A 26 12.44 7.78 14.31
C THR A 26 11.15 7.11 13.85
N ASN A 27 9.99 7.68 14.22
CA ASN A 27 8.68 7.17 13.85
C ASN A 27 7.97 8.16 12.93
N PHE A 28 7.33 7.64 11.90
CA PHE A 28 6.57 8.46 10.97
C PHE A 28 5.30 7.74 10.55
N THR A 29 4.23 8.52 10.47
CA THR A 29 2.90 8.08 10.03
C THR A 29 2.35 9.06 9.01
N ASN A 30 1.43 8.61 8.18
CA ASN A 30 0.73 9.49 7.24
C ASN A 30 -0.77 9.20 7.35
N PRO A 31 -1.49 9.96 8.19
CA PRO A 31 -2.90 9.69 8.47
C PRO A 31 -3.77 9.68 7.22
N ASP A 32 -3.48 10.53 6.23
CA ASP A 32 -4.27 10.59 5.00
C ASP A 32 -4.10 9.31 4.17
N GLN A 33 -2.87 8.82 4.02
CA GLN A 33 -2.62 7.54 3.35
C GLN A 33 -3.22 6.37 4.12
N GLN A 34 -3.11 6.37 5.45
CA GLN A 34 -3.69 5.32 6.31
C GLN A 34 -5.21 5.32 6.25
N GLY A 35 -5.85 6.49 6.24
CA GLY A 35 -7.29 6.64 6.08
C GLY A 35 -7.79 6.08 4.75
N VAL A 36 -7.08 6.36 3.64
CA VAL A 36 -7.39 5.77 2.33
C VAL A 36 -7.29 4.25 2.35
N VAL A 37 -6.22 3.70 2.94
CA VAL A 37 -6.06 2.24 3.08
C VAL A 37 -7.16 1.63 3.95
N CYS A 38 -7.52 2.31 5.05
CA CYS A 38 -8.58 1.88 5.95
C CYS A 38 -9.93 1.81 5.23
N ASP A 39 -10.32 2.88 4.52
CA ASP A 39 -11.56 2.93 3.75
C ASP A 39 -11.60 1.85 2.65
N MET A 40 -10.48 1.65 1.94
CA MET A 40 -10.37 0.59 0.93
C MET A 40 -10.62 -0.80 1.55
N ILE A 41 -9.99 -1.11 2.69
CA ILE A 41 -10.15 -2.40 3.36
C ILE A 41 -11.59 -2.58 3.84
N VAL A 42 -12.16 -1.56 4.49
CA VAL A 42 -13.55 -1.60 4.98
C VAL A 42 -14.51 -1.89 3.83
N ARG A 43 -14.35 -1.19 2.69
CA ARG A 43 -15.15 -1.43 1.50
C ARG A 43 -14.97 -2.84 0.94
N LEU A 44 -13.73 -3.32 0.81
CA LEU A 44 -13.45 -4.68 0.33
C LEU A 44 -14.14 -5.72 1.22
N LEU A 45 -13.99 -5.63 2.54
CA LEU A 45 -14.63 -6.56 3.47
C LEU A 45 -16.16 -6.47 3.44
N ALA A 46 -16.73 -5.27 3.26
CA ALA A 46 -18.17 -5.06 3.28
C ALA A 46 -18.90 -5.47 1.99
N THR A 47 -18.27 -5.34 0.82
CA THR A 47 -18.98 -5.43 -0.47
C THR A 47 -18.54 -6.55 -1.39
N SER A 48 -17.33 -7.11 -1.22
CA SER A 48 -16.72 -7.95 -2.27
C SER A 48 -16.65 -9.44 -1.96
N GLY A 49 -17.17 -9.89 -0.81
CA GLY A 49 -17.05 -11.29 -0.37
C GLY A 49 -15.60 -11.71 -0.12
N ILE A 50 -14.68 -10.74 0.03
CA ILE A 50 -13.27 -10.97 0.26
C ILE A 50 -13.03 -11.10 1.76
N ASN A 51 -12.47 -12.23 2.17
CA ASN A 51 -12.07 -12.46 3.54
C ASN A 51 -10.81 -11.67 3.88
N ALA A 52 -10.67 -11.28 5.14
CA ALA A 52 -9.52 -10.53 5.63
C ALA A 52 -8.18 -11.28 5.42
N GLU A 53 -8.20 -12.61 5.49
CA GLU A 53 -7.05 -13.48 5.23
C GLU A 53 -6.50 -13.38 3.79
N ASN A 54 -7.32 -12.92 2.84
CA ASN A 54 -6.94 -12.74 1.44
C ASN A 54 -6.31 -11.37 1.17
N ILE A 55 -6.24 -10.50 2.18
CA ILE A 55 -5.70 -9.14 2.08
C ILE A 55 -4.44 -9.06 2.94
N GLY A 56 -3.35 -8.56 2.34
CA GLY A 56 -2.13 -8.19 3.04
C GLY A 56 -1.85 -6.70 2.89
N VAL A 57 -1.42 -6.06 3.97
CA VAL A 57 -1.05 -4.65 3.97
C VAL A 57 0.40 -4.51 4.44
N ILE A 58 1.24 -3.95 3.57
CA ILE A 58 2.62 -3.61 3.87
C ILE A 58 2.70 -2.12 4.17
N CYS A 59 3.15 -1.75 5.37
CA CYS A 59 3.49 -0.38 5.72
C CYS A 59 5.01 -0.24 5.85
N MET A 60 5.59 0.85 5.35
CA MET A 60 7.05 1.08 5.48
C MET A 60 7.52 1.32 6.93
N ASN A 61 6.61 1.71 7.83
CA ASN A 61 6.92 1.96 9.22
C ASN A 61 6.03 1.10 10.15
N SER A 62 6.62 0.53 11.20
CA SER A 62 5.92 -0.32 12.16
C SER A 62 4.92 0.44 13.03
N ALA A 63 5.18 1.70 13.37
CA ALA A 63 4.24 2.58 14.05
C ALA A 63 3.01 2.86 13.17
N ALA A 64 3.23 3.10 11.87
CA ALA A 64 2.12 3.24 10.92
C ALA A 64 1.30 1.95 10.77
N ALA A 65 1.95 0.79 10.72
CA ALA A 65 1.26 -0.50 10.73
C ALA A 65 0.41 -0.66 12.00
N LYS A 66 0.95 -0.31 13.18
CA LYS A 66 0.22 -0.37 14.45
C LYS A 66 -1.00 0.56 14.45
N LYS A 67 -0.83 1.81 14.02
CA LYS A 67 -1.88 2.81 13.95
C LYS A 67 -3.01 2.38 12.99
N LEU A 68 -2.66 1.90 11.79
CA LEU A 68 -3.64 1.40 10.83
C LEU A 68 -4.42 0.18 11.37
N ARG A 69 -3.77 -0.75 12.09
CA ARG A 69 -4.48 -1.86 12.74
C ARG A 69 -5.50 -1.39 13.77
N ASN A 70 -5.21 -0.30 14.48
CA ASN A 70 -6.14 0.27 15.46
C ASN A 70 -7.30 0.98 14.76
N GLU A 71 -7.02 1.78 13.73
CA GLU A 71 -8.05 2.42 12.90
C GLU A 71 -9.01 1.38 12.30
N LEU A 72 -8.49 0.25 11.80
CA LEU A 72 -9.33 -0.84 11.28
C LEU A 72 -10.20 -1.49 12.35
N ARG A 73 -9.71 -1.64 13.59
CA ARG A 73 -10.51 -2.17 14.71
C ARG A 73 -11.65 -1.26 15.09
N GLU A 74 -11.44 0.05 15.00
CA GLU A 74 -12.45 1.05 15.32
C GLU A 74 -13.47 1.19 14.20
N ALA A 75 -13.04 1.07 12.94
CA ALA A 75 -13.90 1.22 11.76
C ALA A 75 -14.76 -0.02 11.45
N LEU A 76 -14.33 -1.21 11.87
CA LEU A 76 -15.02 -2.47 11.58
C LEU A 76 -15.90 -2.94 12.76
N PRO A 77 -16.99 -3.66 12.49
CA PRO A 77 -17.81 -4.26 13.55
C PRO A 77 -16.99 -5.17 14.47
N ASN A 78 -17.33 -5.17 15.76
CA ASN A 78 -16.68 -6.03 16.75
C ASN A 78 -16.69 -7.51 16.33
N GLY A 79 -15.53 -8.16 16.43
CA GLY A 79 -15.35 -9.56 16.04
C GLY A 79 -15.03 -9.79 14.55
N THR A 80 -14.99 -8.74 13.73
CA THR A 80 -14.53 -8.84 12.34
C THR A 80 -13.05 -9.21 12.30
N ALA A 81 -12.71 -10.23 11.49
CA ALA A 81 -11.32 -10.60 11.25
C ALA A 81 -10.57 -9.45 10.55
N LEU A 82 -9.35 -9.17 10.99
CA LEU A 82 -8.52 -8.11 10.39
C LEU A 82 -7.54 -8.70 9.39
N PRO A 83 -7.23 -7.96 8.31
CA PRO A 83 -6.17 -8.37 7.41
C PRO A 83 -4.83 -8.29 8.13
N GLN A 84 -3.85 -9.04 7.63
CA GLN A 84 -2.49 -8.89 8.12
C GLN A 84 -1.98 -7.52 7.66
N VAL A 85 -1.75 -6.63 8.61
CA VAL A 85 -1.00 -5.38 8.40
C VAL A 85 0.36 -5.59 9.00
N SER A 86 1.47 -5.27 8.32
CA SER A 86 2.82 -5.37 8.91
C SER A 86 3.87 -4.61 8.09
N SER A 87 5.11 -4.59 8.59
CA SER A 87 6.26 -4.29 7.75
C SER A 87 6.52 -5.42 6.76
N PHE A 88 7.33 -5.11 5.76
CA PHE A 88 7.72 -6.03 4.68
C PHE A 88 8.20 -7.40 5.16
N ASP A 89 9.05 -7.46 6.18
CA ASP A 89 9.75 -8.69 6.59
C ASP A 89 8.77 -9.80 7.00
N ALA A 90 7.57 -9.43 7.48
CA ALA A 90 6.53 -10.37 7.87
C ALA A 90 5.78 -11.01 6.69
N PHE A 91 6.04 -10.56 5.45
CA PHE A 91 5.43 -11.08 4.22
C PHE A 91 6.40 -11.92 3.37
N ILE A 92 7.61 -12.19 3.87
CA ILE A 92 8.56 -13.06 3.17
C ILE A 92 7.94 -14.47 3.05
N GLY A 93 7.81 -14.96 1.81
CA GLY A 93 7.21 -16.26 1.52
C GLY A 93 5.69 -16.33 1.71
N GLN A 94 5.02 -15.22 2.01
CA GLN A 94 3.58 -15.17 2.17
C GLN A 94 2.94 -14.35 1.04
N GLU A 95 1.95 -14.96 0.38
CA GLU A 95 1.18 -14.31 -0.68
C GLU A 95 -0.26 -14.11 -0.26
N ARG A 96 -0.90 -13.10 -0.84
CA ARG A 96 -2.31 -12.75 -0.63
C ARG A 96 -2.96 -12.45 -1.98
N ASP A 97 -4.27 -12.61 -2.08
CA ASP A 97 -4.96 -12.26 -3.33
C ASP A 97 -4.88 -10.77 -3.61
N ILE A 98 -4.97 -9.96 -2.54
CA ILE A 98 -4.83 -8.51 -2.58
C ILE A 98 -3.67 -8.09 -1.69
N MET A 99 -2.72 -7.32 -2.25
CA MET A 99 -1.71 -6.62 -1.48
C MET A 99 -1.92 -5.11 -1.57
N ILE A 100 -1.86 -4.43 -0.43
CA ILE A 100 -1.88 -2.98 -0.34
C ILE A 100 -0.55 -2.53 0.24
N VAL A 101 0.16 -1.65 -0.46
CA VAL A 101 1.42 -1.06 -0.01
C VAL A 101 1.13 0.38 0.38
N CYS A 102 1.28 0.68 1.66
CA CYS A 102 1.18 2.03 2.22
C CYS A 102 2.57 2.58 2.48
N THR A 103 2.95 3.61 1.72
CA THR A 103 4.31 4.12 1.78
C THR A 103 4.56 5.00 3.01
N VAL A 104 3.54 5.69 3.50
CA VAL A 104 3.67 6.76 4.51
C VAL A 104 4.70 7.85 4.17
N ALA A 105 5.25 7.82 2.96
CA ALA A 105 6.25 8.75 2.50
C ALA A 105 5.59 10.09 2.16
N SER A 106 6.33 11.17 2.40
CA SER A 106 5.95 12.54 2.05
C SER A 106 7.19 13.29 1.56
N PHE A 107 6.98 14.43 0.92
CA PHE A 107 8.07 15.23 0.38
C PHE A 107 9.04 15.70 1.48
N GLU A 108 8.53 16.14 2.63
CA GLU A 108 9.34 16.59 3.76
C GLU A 108 10.21 15.46 4.30
N LEU A 109 9.66 14.26 4.36
CA LEU A 109 10.41 13.06 4.72
C LEU A 109 11.52 12.78 3.69
N SER A 110 11.26 12.95 2.38
CA SER A 110 12.24 12.68 1.32
C SER A 110 13.51 13.52 1.37
N VAL A 111 13.41 14.74 1.90
CA VAL A 111 14.54 15.66 2.02
C VAL A 111 15.28 15.51 3.36
N THR A 112 14.77 14.69 4.29
CA THR A 112 15.44 14.40 5.57
C THR A 112 16.42 13.24 5.45
N ARG A 113 17.44 13.21 6.33
CA ARG A 113 18.38 12.06 6.43
C ARG A 113 17.73 10.77 6.98
N LEU A 114 16.44 10.80 7.32
CA LEU A 114 15.71 9.69 7.93
C LEU A 114 15.38 8.57 6.93
N HIS A 115 15.81 8.69 5.67
CA HIS A 115 15.65 7.68 4.61
C HIS A 115 14.25 7.02 4.61
N PRO A 116 13.17 7.80 4.46
CA PRO A 116 11.80 7.27 4.52
C PRO A 116 11.48 6.32 3.38
N PHE A 117 12.36 6.27 2.37
CA PHE A 117 12.27 5.46 1.17
C PHE A 117 13.09 4.18 1.24
N GLY A 118 13.60 3.76 2.41
CA GLY A 118 14.47 2.58 2.53
C GLY A 118 13.94 1.34 1.79
N PHE A 119 12.62 1.15 1.79
CA PHE A 119 11.94 0.09 1.04
C PHE A 119 11.73 0.38 -0.46
N ILE A 120 11.39 1.62 -0.83
CA ILE A 120 11.18 2.00 -2.24
C ILE A 120 12.52 2.00 -3.02
N ARG A 121 13.63 2.31 -2.33
CA ARG A 121 14.98 2.34 -2.90
C ARG A 121 15.66 0.98 -2.94
N GLU A 122 15.07 -0.06 -2.36
CA GLU A 122 15.60 -1.42 -2.41
C GLU A 122 14.75 -2.25 -3.40
N PRO A 123 15.16 -2.32 -4.69
CA PRO A 123 14.39 -2.97 -5.76
C PRO A 123 13.91 -4.37 -5.40
N GLU A 124 14.73 -5.12 -4.66
CA GLU A 124 14.40 -6.48 -4.23
C GLU A 124 13.19 -6.51 -3.30
N ARG A 125 13.12 -5.58 -2.34
CA ARG A 125 12.00 -5.47 -1.42
C ARG A 125 10.72 -5.02 -2.13
N LEU A 126 10.85 -4.05 -3.03
CA LEU A 126 9.74 -3.58 -3.85
C LEU A 126 9.19 -4.69 -4.76
N ASN A 127 10.08 -5.43 -5.43
CA ASN A 127 9.72 -6.58 -6.27
C ASN A 127 8.99 -7.66 -5.46
N VAL A 128 9.40 -7.90 -4.22
CA VAL A 128 8.70 -8.85 -3.36
C VAL A 128 7.29 -8.35 -3.03
N ALA A 129 7.10 -7.08 -2.65
CA ALA A 129 5.75 -6.55 -2.40
C ALA A 129 4.86 -6.57 -3.64
N VAL A 130 5.41 -6.26 -4.82
CA VAL A 130 4.71 -6.36 -6.11
C VAL A 130 4.32 -7.81 -6.41
N THR A 131 5.23 -8.76 -6.20
CA THR A 131 5.02 -10.19 -6.52
C THR A 131 4.24 -10.95 -5.46
N ARG A 132 3.98 -10.39 -4.27
CA ARG A 132 3.19 -11.04 -3.22
C ARG A 132 1.68 -11.06 -3.52
N ALA A 133 1.19 -10.19 -4.41
CA ALA A 133 -0.21 -10.17 -4.79
C ALA A 133 -0.51 -11.26 -5.82
N LYS A 134 -1.53 -12.08 -5.62
CA LYS A 134 -1.93 -13.06 -6.64
C LYS A 134 -2.84 -12.45 -7.70
N ARG A 135 -3.60 -11.41 -7.35
CA ARG A 135 -4.60 -10.79 -8.25
C ARG A 135 -4.47 -9.27 -8.34
N PHE A 136 -4.44 -8.58 -7.21
CA PHE A 136 -4.50 -7.11 -7.16
C PHE A 136 -3.42 -6.52 -6.26
N SER A 137 -2.75 -5.48 -6.76
CA SER A 137 -1.80 -4.68 -5.99
C SER A 137 -2.25 -3.23 -5.97
N PHE A 138 -2.32 -2.64 -4.77
CA PHE A 138 -2.61 -1.22 -4.60
C PHE A 138 -1.41 -0.52 -3.94
N TYR A 139 -0.97 0.60 -4.51
CA TYR A 139 0.14 1.40 -3.99
C TYR A 139 -0.37 2.76 -3.57
N VAL A 140 -0.67 2.90 -2.27
CA VAL A 140 -1.11 4.17 -1.68
C VAL A 140 0.14 4.98 -1.33
N ALA A 141 0.39 6.00 -2.14
CA ALA A 141 1.63 6.75 -2.12
C ALA A 141 1.47 8.14 -2.76
N ASP A 142 2.43 9.02 -2.49
CA ASP A 142 2.60 10.24 -3.30
C ASP A 142 3.31 9.88 -4.61
N ILE A 143 2.61 10.02 -5.72
CA ILE A 143 3.11 9.69 -7.06
C ILE A 143 4.32 10.53 -7.45
N SER A 144 4.45 11.75 -6.93
CA SER A 144 5.59 12.63 -7.22
C SER A 144 6.88 12.04 -6.68
N LEU A 145 6.78 11.36 -5.53
CA LEU A 145 7.90 10.66 -4.89
C LEU A 145 8.16 9.31 -5.56
N TRP A 146 7.10 8.63 -6.00
CA TRP A 146 7.19 7.36 -6.72
C TRP A 146 7.82 7.49 -8.11
N ARG A 147 7.47 8.53 -8.88
CA ARG A 147 7.99 8.78 -10.24
C ARG A 147 9.49 9.00 -10.26
N SER A 148 10.06 9.59 -9.21
CA SER A 148 11.51 9.72 -9.05
C SER A 148 12.25 8.37 -8.95
N GLN A 149 11.50 7.27 -8.79
CA GLN A 149 12.00 5.90 -8.59
C GLN A 149 11.60 4.97 -9.75
N LYS A 150 10.96 5.48 -10.83
CA LYS A 150 10.52 4.68 -11.99
C LYS A 150 11.64 3.89 -12.67
N GLU A 151 12.90 4.32 -12.54
CA GLU A 151 14.06 3.57 -13.04
C GLU A 151 14.27 2.23 -12.32
N ILE A 152 13.83 2.11 -11.06
CA ILE A 152 13.98 0.91 -10.22
C ILE A 152 12.94 -0.17 -10.56
N LEU A 153 11.75 0.22 -11.04
CA LEU A 153 10.63 -0.69 -11.29
C LEU A 153 10.65 -1.37 -12.66
N GLY A 154 11.61 -1.05 -13.52
CA GLY A 154 11.81 -1.72 -14.80
C GLY A 154 10.56 -1.75 -15.68
N LYS A 155 10.31 -0.67 -16.43
CA LYS A 155 9.41 -0.65 -17.61
C LYS A 155 7.99 -1.24 -17.40
N ARG A 156 7.35 -1.05 -16.24
CA ARG A 156 5.90 -1.27 -16.08
C ARG A 156 5.17 0.06 -16.21
N GLU A 157 4.28 0.15 -17.19
CA GLU A 157 3.40 1.31 -17.36
C GLU A 157 2.38 1.33 -16.22
N ILE A 158 2.61 2.22 -15.26
CA ILE A 158 1.63 2.54 -14.23
C ILE A 158 0.55 3.41 -14.87
N LYS A 159 -0.66 2.88 -15.01
CA LYS A 159 -1.84 3.68 -15.40
C LYS A 159 -2.25 4.55 -14.22
N ASP A 160 -2.16 5.86 -14.41
CA ASP A 160 -2.72 6.85 -13.49
C ASP A 160 -4.24 6.74 -13.52
N SER A 161 -4.88 6.41 -12.39
CA SER A 161 -6.33 6.21 -12.30
C SER A 161 -7.12 7.52 -12.22
N LYS A 162 -6.67 8.58 -12.90
CA LYS A 162 -7.35 9.90 -12.93
C LYS A 162 -8.17 10.15 -14.21
N GLU A 163 -8.29 9.18 -15.11
CA GLU A 163 -8.95 9.40 -16.42
C GLU A 163 -10.12 8.46 -16.76
N ASP A 164 -10.59 7.61 -15.84
CA ASP A 164 -11.74 6.72 -16.11
C ASP A 164 -13.01 7.11 -15.34
N ASP A 165 -13.26 8.41 -15.19
CA ASP A 165 -14.57 8.96 -14.74
C ASP A 165 -15.47 9.30 -15.94
N GLN A 166 -15.53 8.40 -16.92
CA GLN A 166 -16.62 8.33 -17.89
C GLN A 166 -17.49 7.12 -17.57
N CYS A 167 -18.48 7.35 -16.69
CA CYS A 167 -19.69 6.54 -16.69
C CYS A 167 -20.33 6.65 -18.08
N ASP A 168 -20.29 5.58 -18.85
CA ASP A 168 -21.20 5.40 -19.98
C ASP A 168 -22.63 5.35 -19.42
N PRO A 169 -23.55 6.24 -19.84
CA PRO A 169 -24.95 6.12 -19.46
C PRO A 169 -25.55 4.89 -20.16
N MET A 170 -26.34 4.11 -19.41
CA MET A 170 -27.23 3.07 -19.95
C MET A 170 -28.24 3.64 -20.94
#